data_AF-A0A3N4MH98-F1
#
_entry.id   AF-A0A3N4MH98-F1
#
_cell.length_a   1.000
_cell.length_b   1.000
_cell.length_c   1.000
_cell.angle_alpha   90.00
_cell.angle_beta   90.00
_cell.angle_gamma   90.00
#
_symmetry.space_group_name_H-M   'P 1'
#
loop_
_entity.id
_entity.type
_entity.pdbx_description
1 polymer ?
#
loop_
_entity_poly.entity_id
_entity_poly.type
_entity_poly.pdbx_seq_one_letter_code
_entity_poly.pdbx_strand_id
1 'polypeptide(L)'
;MQVFIVTLAGVILFIIGGVLIYTVKRRRFYRRGVGGLQHFRTYSGSLVTRLLEGIAMIVGIVLLIIGIMIIIGCIHYEMTRSKKVNHKQTQGVSKMHQVEPFLRKNG
;
A
#
# COMPACT_ATOMS: atom_id res chain seq x y z
N MET A 1 -3.06 -13.51 -12.27
CA MET A 1 -1.58 -13.54 -12.24
C MET A 1 -0.98 -12.19 -11.86
N GLN A 2 -1.19 -11.10 -12.63
CA GLN A 2 -0.57 -9.79 -12.32
C GLN A 2 -0.93 -9.21 -10.96
N VAL A 3 -2.20 -9.28 -10.55
CA VAL A 3 -2.66 -8.70 -9.27
C VAL A 3 -1.96 -9.34 -8.07
N PHE A 4 -1.76 -10.66 -8.11
CA PHE A 4 -1.09 -11.41 -7.05
C PHE A 4 0.37 -11.00 -6.85
N ILE A 5 1.10 -10.76 -7.95
CA ILE A 5 2.51 -10.34 -7.91
C ILE A 5 2.63 -8.93 -7.29
N VAL A 6 1.72 -8.02 -7.64
CA VAL A 6 1.72 -6.65 -7.11
C VAL A 6 1.42 -6.65 -5.61
N THR A 7 0.45 -7.45 -5.17
CA THR A 7 0.13 -7.60 -3.73
C THR A 7 1.32 -8.17 -2.96
N LEU A 8 1.99 -9.20 -3.50
CA LEU A 8 3.15 -9.83 -2.85
C LEU A 8 4.33 -8.85 -2.70
N ALA A 9 4.63 -8.09 -3.75
CA ALA A 9 5.67 -7.06 -3.72
C ALA A 9 5.38 -5.96 -2.68
N GLY A 10 4.11 -5.53 -2.59
CA GLY A 10 3.67 -4.56 -1.58
C GLY A 10 3.85 -5.06 -0.14
N VAL A 11 3.51 -6.32 0.13
CA VAL A 11 3.67 -6.94 1.46
C VAL A 11 5.14 -7.05 1.86
N ILE A 12 6.01 -7.48 0.95
CA ILE A 12 7.45 -7.59 1.21
C ILE A 12 8.02 -6.20 1.53
N LEU A 13 7.66 -5.18 0.75
CA LEU A 13 8.12 -3.81 0.96
C LEU A 13 7.65 -3.25 2.32
N PHE A 14 6.41 -3.55 2.71
CA PHE A 14 5.86 -3.17 4.01
C PHE A 14 6.62 -3.82 5.17
N ILE A 15 6.91 -5.13 5.08
CA ILE A 15 7.68 -5.84 6.10
C ILE A 15 9.09 -5.26 6.22
N ILE A 16 9.78 -5.02 5.09
CA ILE A 16 11.12 -4.42 5.09
C ILE A 16 11.10 -3.03 5.72
N GLY A 17 10.14 -2.18 5.37
CA GLY A 17 9.97 -0.86 5.99
C GLY A 17 9.72 -0.94 7.49
N GLY A 18 8.88 -1.89 7.93
CA GLY A 18 8.61 -2.15 9.35
C GLY A 18 9.85 -2.60 10.13
N VAL A 19 10.64 -3.52 9.56
CA VAL A 19 11.91 -3.98 10.13
C VAL A 19 12.93 -2.83 10.21
N LEU A 20 13.00 -1.97 9.19
CA LEU A 20 13.86 -0.79 9.19
C LEU A 20 13.49 0.19 10.32
N ILE A 21 12.20 0.49 10.49
CA ILE A 21 11.72 1.35 11.58
C ILE A 21 11.96 0.69 12.95
N TYR A 22 11.68 -0.60 13.08
CA TYR A 22 11.88 -1.35 14.32
C TYR A 22 13.36 -1.36 14.73
N THR A 23 14.26 -1.61 13.79
CA THR A 23 15.71 -1.61 14.07
C THR A 23 16.21 -0.23 14.49
N VAL A 24 15.71 0.84 13.89
CA VAL A 24 16.00 2.22 14.33
C VAL A 24 15.45 2.49 15.75
N LYS A 25 14.18 2.16 16.02
CA LYS A 25 13.59 2.31 17.36
C LYS A 25 14.31 1.46 18.41
N ARG A 26 14.75 0.25 18.04
CA ARG A 26 15.55 -0.65 18.86
C ARG A 26 16.93 -0.03 19.15
N ARG A 27 17.64 0.52 18.16
CA ARG A 27 18.92 1.22 18.39
C ARG A 27 18.77 2.44 19.31
N ARG A 28 17.69 3.20 19.17
CA ARG A 28 17.37 4.33 20.06
C ARG A 28 17.10 3.89 21.50
N PHE A 29 16.50 2.72 21.69
CA PHE A 29 16.28 2.11 23.01
C PHE A 29 17.59 1.56 23.61
N TYR A 30 18.40 0.83 22.84
CA TYR A 30 19.68 0.30 23.32
C TYR A 30 20.74 1.38 23.61
N ARG A 31 20.65 2.56 22.98
CA ARG A 31 21.47 3.74 23.35
C ARG A 31 21.04 4.39 24.67
N ARG A 32 19.82 4.13 25.15
CA ARG A 32 19.42 4.41 26.54
C ARG A 32 19.78 3.16 27.35
N GLY A 33 21.07 2.96 27.61
CA GLY A 33 21.54 1.80 28.36
C GLY A 33 20.83 1.65 29.72
N VAL A 34 20.88 0.44 30.28
CA VAL A 34 20.60 0.17 31.70
C VAL A 34 21.56 1.04 32.54
N GLY A 35 21.12 2.22 32.97
CA GLY A 35 21.87 3.07 33.90
C GLY A 35 22.76 4.18 33.32
N GLY A 36 22.55 4.67 32.10
CA GLY A 36 23.16 5.97 31.68
C GLY A 36 24.68 6.00 31.50
N LEU A 37 25.36 4.86 31.34
CA LEU A 37 26.79 4.84 31.04
C LEU A 37 27.09 5.37 29.63
N GLN A 38 27.82 6.49 29.56
CA GLN A 38 28.38 7.07 28.34
C GLN A 38 29.39 6.11 27.72
N HIS A 39 29.05 5.50 26.59
CA HIS A 39 30.01 4.78 25.76
C HIS A 39 30.22 5.56 24.46
N PHE A 40 30.90 6.71 24.53
CA PHE A 40 31.41 7.41 23.35
C PHE A 40 32.81 6.89 23.05
N ARG A 41 32.94 5.95 22.11
CA ARG A 41 34.25 5.59 21.55
C ARG A 41 34.61 6.33 20.25
N THR A 42 33.66 7.02 19.60
CA THR A 42 33.97 7.90 18.44
C THR A 42 32.83 8.89 18.14
N TYR A 43 33.18 10.18 18.01
CA TYR A 43 32.24 11.27 17.69
C TYR A 43 31.58 11.10 16.31
N SER A 44 32.35 10.65 15.31
CA SER A 44 31.90 10.52 13.92
C SER A 44 30.85 9.43 13.70
N GLY A 45 30.95 8.29 14.40
CA GLY A 45 29.98 7.19 14.28
C GLY A 45 28.59 7.54 14.81
N SER A 46 28.50 8.43 15.80
CA SER A 46 27.23 8.91 16.36
C SER A 46 26.48 9.80 15.37
N LEU A 47 27.19 10.63 14.59
CA LEU A 47 26.58 11.50 13.59
C LEU A 47 26.00 10.71 12.41
N VAL A 48 26.76 9.75 11.87
CA VAL A 48 26.32 8.88 10.77
C VAL A 48 25.11 8.04 11.17
N THR A 49 25.13 7.46 12.37
CA THR A 49 24.00 6.65 12.87
C THR A 49 22.75 7.50 13.05
N ARG A 50 22.89 8.73 13.58
CA ARG A 50 21.77 9.65 13.81
C ARG A 50 21.17 10.17 12.49
N LEU A 51 22.00 10.39 11.47
CA LEU A 51 21.56 10.73 10.12
C LEU A 51 20.81 9.56 9.46
N LEU A 52 21.36 8.34 9.54
CA LEU A 52 20.70 7.13 9.04
C LEU A 52 19.38 6.84 9.76
N GLU A 53 19.29 7.04 11.08
CA GLU A 53 18.03 6.91 11.83
C GLU A 53 16.95 7.88 11.33
N GLY A 54 17.33 9.14 11.06
CA GLY A 54 16.42 10.14 10.51
C GLY A 54 15.94 9.77 9.11
N ILE A 55 16.86 9.43 8.20
CA ILE A 55 16.55 9.04 6.82
C ILE A 55 15.67 7.79 6.79
N ALA A 56 16.00 6.76 7.57
CA ALA A 56 15.23 5.51 7.63
C ALA A 56 13.80 5.74 8.16
N MET A 57 13.60 6.68 9.09
CA MET A 57 12.28 7.03 9.59
C MET A 57 11.43 7.75 8.53
N ILE A 58 12.02 8.70 7.80
CA ILE A 58 11.35 9.41 6.69
C ILE A 58 11.01 8.43 5.56
N VAL A 59 11.96 7.60 5.13
CA VAL A 59 11.77 6.60 4.09
C VAL A 59 10.67 5.61 4.47
N GLY A 60 10.64 5.17 5.74
CA GLY A 60 9.60 4.27 6.24
C GLY A 60 8.19 4.90 6.20
N ILE A 61 8.05 6.18 6.55
CA ILE A 61 6.77 6.89 6.48
C ILE A 61 6.29 7.05 5.03
N VAL A 62 7.21 7.42 4.12
CA VAL A 62 6.90 7.56 2.69
C VAL A 62 6.43 6.23 2.10
N LEU A 63 7.11 5.12 2.43
CA LEU A 63 6.71 3.77 2.01
C LEU A 63 5.30 3.41 2.50
N LEU A 64 4.98 3.75 3.76
CA LEU A 64 3.67 3.51 4.35
C LEU A 64 2.56 4.26 3.61
N ILE A 65 2.80 5.54 3.29
CA ILE A 65 1.86 6.38 2.53
C ILE A 65 1.63 5.82 1.13
N ILE A 66 2.70 5.44 0.43
CA ILE A 66 2.60 4.88 -0.93
C ILE A 66 1.82 3.56 -0.92
N GLY A 67 2.11 2.67 0.03
CA GLY A 67 1.40 1.40 0.17
C GLY A 67 -0.12 1.59 0.37
N ILE A 68 -0.51 2.52 1.24
CA ILE A 68 -1.93 2.84 1.49
C ILE A 68 -2.60 3.44 0.24
N MET A 69 -1.92 4.36 -0.44
CA MET A 69 -2.41 4.96 -1.69
C MET A 69 -2.70 3.92 -2.77
N ILE A 70 -1.82 2.93 -2.95
CA ILE A 70 -2.00 1.87 -3.94
C ILE A 70 -3.21 0.99 -3.59
N ILE A 71 -3.38 0.61 -2.33
CA ILE A 71 -4.51 -0.23 -1.89
C ILE A 71 -5.83 0.49 -2.13
N ILE A 72 -5.93 1.76 -1.73
CA ILE A 72 -7.14 2.57 -1.94
C ILE A 72 -7.42 2.75 -3.42
N GLY A 73 -6.39 3.05 -4.23
CA GLY A 73 -6.53 3.19 -5.68
C GLY A 73 -7.00 1.89 -6.35
N CYS A 74 -6.49 0.74 -5.92
CA CYS A 74 -6.88 -0.57 -6.45
C CYS A 74 -8.35 -0.88 -6.15
N ILE A 75 -8.78 -0.71 -4.89
CA ILE A 75 -10.19 -0.87 -4.48
C ILE A 75 -11.11 0.07 -5.27
N HIS A 76 -10.67 1.31 -5.47
CA HIS A 76 -11.46 2.30 -6.22
C HIS A 76 -11.58 1.93 -7.72
N TYR A 77 -10.52 1.40 -8.33
CA TYR A 77 -10.55 0.92 -9.71
C TYR A 77 -11.54 -0.24 -9.91
N GLU A 78 -11.56 -1.20 -8.99
CA GLU A 78 -12.48 -2.34 -9.04
C GLU A 78 -13.95 -1.89 -8.89
N MET A 79 -14.21 -1.00 -7.93
CA MET A 79 -15.54 -0.41 -7.72
C MET A 79 -16.05 0.31 -8.96
N THR A 80 -15.17 1.05 -9.65
CA THR A 80 -15.55 1.81 -10.85
C THR A 80 -15.77 0.90 -12.05
N ARG A 81 -15.04 -0.22 -12.15
CA ARG A 81 -15.22 -1.23 -13.20
C ARG A 81 -16.58 -1.92 -13.09
N SER A 82 -17.00 -2.28 -11.88
CA SER A 82 -18.26 -2.98 -11.62
C SER A 82 -19.50 -2.16 -12.00
N LYS A 83 -19.46 -0.84 -11.79
CA LYS A 83 -20.57 0.06 -12.17
C LYS A 83 -20.74 0.16 -13.69
N LYS A 84 -19.64 0.20 -14.45
CA LYS A 84 -19.69 0.28 -15.92
C LYS A 84 -20.22 -1.01 -16.56
N VAL A 85 -19.84 -2.17 -16.03
CA VAL A 85 -20.31 -3.47 -16.53
C VAL A 85 -21.81 -3.62 -16.28
N ASN A 86 -22.28 -3.35 -15.06
CA ASN A 86 -23.70 -3.43 -14.74
C ASN A 86 -24.52 -2.47 -15.60
N HIS A 87 -24.10 -1.21 -15.74
CA HIS A 87 -24.85 -0.22 -16.52
C HIS A 87 -25.00 -0.63 -18.00
N LYS A 88 -23.94 -1.17 -18.63
CA LYS A 88 -24.03 -1.69 -20.00
C LYS A 88 -24.98 -2.89 -20.09
N GLN A 89 -24.98 -3.78 -19.11
CA GLN A 89 -25.89 -4.92 -19.04
C GLN A 89 -27.36 -4.46 -18.84
N THR A 90 -27.61 -3.49 -17.96
CA THR A 90 -28.97 -2.93 -17.76
C THR A 90 -29.49 -2.26 -19.03
N GLN A 91 -28.63 -1.55 -19.76
CA GLN A 91 -29.01 -0.98 -21.06
C GLN A 91 -29.29 -2.05 -22.11
N GLY A 92 -28.48 -3.12 -22.18
CA GLY A 92 -28.73 -4.24 -23.08
C GLY A 92 -30.07 -4.94 -22.81
N VAL A 93 -30.38 -5.21 -21.54
CA VAL A 93 -31.66 -5.80 -21.12
C VAL A 93 -32.84 -4.88 -21.44
N SER A 94 -32.70 -3.56 -21.21
CA SER A 94 -33.73 -2.59 -21.58
C SER A 94 -33.99 -2.54 -23.08
N LYS A 95 -32.93 -2.63 -23.91
CA LYS A 95 -33.08 -2.72 -25.37
C LYS A 95 -33.73 -4.03 -25.82
N MET A 96 -33.41 -5.16 -25.17
CA MET A 96 -34.04 -6.45 -25.44
C MET A 96 -35.53 -6.44 -25.09
N HIS A 97 -35.89 -5.91 -23.92
CA HIS A 97 -37.28 -5.79 -23.49
C HIS A 97 -38.11 -4.90 -24.43
N GLN A 98 -37.49 -3.88 -25.04
CA GLN A 98 -38.15 -3.06 -26.05
C GLN A 98 -38.43 -3.82 -27.35
N VAL A 99 -37.58 -4.76 -27.75
CA VAL A 99 -37.75 -5.52 -29.02
C VAL A 99 -38.57 -6.79 -28.88
N GLU A 100 -38.75 -7.33 -27.66
CA GLU A 100 -39.62 -8.50 -27.40
C GLU A 100 -41.03 -8.41 -28.00
N PRO A 101 -41.80 -7.31 -27.84
CA PRO A 101 -43.13 -7.21 -28.43
C PRO A 101 -43.12 -7.21 -29.97
N PHE A 102 -42.03 -6.75 -30.58
CA PHE A 102 -41.86 -6.75 -32.04
C PHE A 102 -41.46 -8.14 -32.55
N LEU A 103 -40.63 -8.87 -31.81
CA LEU A 103 -40.23 -10.23 -32.16
C LEU A 103 -41.41 -11.22 -32.02
N ARG A 104 -42.25 -11.04 -30.98
CA ARG A 104 -43.44 -11.86 -30.74
C ARG A 104 -44.53 -11.73 -31.81
N LYS A 105 -44.56 -10.63 -32.57
CA LYS A 105 -45.59 -10.37 -33.59
C LYS A 105 -45.24 -10.99 -34.96
N ASN A 106 -43.97 -11.32 -35.19
CA ASN A 106 -43.45 -11.71 -36.52
C ASN A 106 -42.94 -13.16 -36.59
N GLY A 107 -43.08 -13.95 -35.51
CA GLY A 107 -42.79 -15.39 -35.47
C GLY A 107 -44.06 -16.17 -35.15
#